data_AF-A0A7C5RHM4-F1
#
_entry.id   AF-A0A7C5RHM4-F1
#
_cell.length_a   1.000
_cell.length_b   1.000
_cell.length_c   1.000
_cell.angle_alpha   90.00
_cell.angle_beta   90.00
_cell.angle_gamma   90.00
#
_symmetry.space_group_name_H-M   'P 1'
#
loop_
_entity.id
_entity.type
_entity.pdbx_description
1 polymer ?
#
loop_
_entity_poly.entity_id
_entity_poly.type
_entity_poly.pdbx_seq_one_letter_code
_entity_poly.pdbx_strand_id
1 'polypeptide(L)' 'MRINRKKFVGVVVSDKMEKTVVVKVERKKVHPKYKKIIKTYKKFYAHNENNEAREGD' A
#
# COMPACT_ATOMS: atom_id res chain seq x y z
N MET A 1 -24.46 -13.88 -2.34
CA MET A 1 -23.69 -12.99 -3.24
C MET A 1 -22.44 -12.51 -2.49
N ARG A 2 -21.21 -12.79 -2.97
CA ARG A 2 -19.97 -12.43 -2.25
C ARG A 2 -19.51 -11.02 -2.69
N ILE A 3 -19.28 -10.12 -1.74
CA ILE A 3 -18.81 -8.75 -2.03
C ILE A 3 -17.34 -8.82 -2.45
N ASN A 4 -17.02 -8.29 -3.63
CA ASN A 4 -15.65 -8.27 -4.14
C ASN A 4 -14.86 -7.12 -3.47
N ARG A 5 -13.98 -7.47 -2.52
CA ARG A 5 -13.13 -6.50 -1.81
C ARG A 5 -11.94 -6.09 -2.67
N LYS A 6 -11.61 -4.80 -2.68
CA LYS A 6 -10.42 -4.27 -3.39
C LYS A 6 -9.15 -4.77 -2.70
N LYS A 7 -8.24 -5.35 -3.47
CA LYS A 7 -6.91 -5.78 -3.03
C LYS A 7 -5.85 -4.85 -3.64
N PHE A 8 -4.80 -4.55 -2.88
CA PHE A 8 -3.67 -3.74 -3.33
C PHE A 8 -2.37 -4.48 -3.07
N VAL A 9 -1.38 -4.26 -3.92
CA VAL A 9 0.00 -4.75 -3.75
C VAL A 9 0.89 -3.52 -3.55
N GLY A 10 1.79 -3.58 -2.60
CA GLY A 10 2.69 -2.49 -2.23
C GLY A 10 3.84 -3.00 -1.39
N VAL A 11 4.75 -2.09 -1.04
CA VAL A 11 5.98 -2.39 -0.29
C VAL A 11 5.85 -1.90 1.14
N VAL A 12 6.25 -2.71 2.11
CA VAL A 12 6.34 -2.41 3.54
C VAL A 12 7.44 -1.38 3.77
N VAL A 13 7.04 -0.23 4.27
CA VAL A 13 7.94 0.89 4.59
C VAL A 13 8.32 0.89 6.06
N SER A 14 7.46 0.36 6.93
CA SER A 14 7.80 0.27 8.35
C SER A 14 7.06 -0.87 9.07
N ASP A 15 7.79 -1.53 9.95
CA ASP A 15 7.34 -2.63 10.83
C ASP A 15 7.49 -2.25 12.32
N LYS A 16 7.45 -0.95 12.64
CA LYS A 16 7.75 -0.47 14.01
C LYS A 16 6.56 -0.56 14.98
N MET A 17 5.39 -0.99 14.53
CA MET A 17 4.18 -1.05 15.36
C MET A 17 3.81 -2.49 15.66
N GLU A 18 3.26 -2.73 16.85
CA GLU A 18 2.82 -4.06 17.24
C GLU A 18 1.63 -4.52 16.37
N LYS A 19 1.77 -5.68 15.74
CA LYS A 19 0.76 -6.35 14.91
C LYS A 19 0.26 -5.54 13.70
N THR A 20 0.95 -4.47 13.32
CA THR A 20 0.52 -3.60 12.23
C THR A 20 1.71 -3.12 11.40
N VAL A 21 1.64 -3.31 10.09
CA VAL A 21 2.68 -2.86 9.15
C VAL A 21 2.20 -1.69 8.30
N VAL A 22 3.11 -0.77 7.97
CA VAL A 22 2.84 0.36 7.08
C VAL A 22 3.26 0.00 5.66
N VAL A 23 2.28 -0.18 4.77
CA VAL A 23 2.49 -0.53 3.36
C VAL A 23 2.30 0.71 2.48
N LYS A 24 3.27 0.97 1.60
CA LYS A 24 3.19 1.99 0.54
C LYS A 24 2.71 1.34 -0.75
N VAL A 25 1.53 1.76 -1.20
CA VAL A 25 0.98 1.35 -2.50
C VAL A 25 1.27 2.42 -3.53
N GLU A 26 1.95 2.03 -4.60
CA GLU A 26 2.22 2.91 -5.75
C GLU A 26 1.09 2.84 -6.78
N ARG A 27 0.75 3.99 -7.34
CA ARG A 27 -0.25 4.12 -8.41
C ARG A 27 0.25 5.07 -9.47
N LYS A 28 -0.09 4.79 -10.72
CA LYS A 28 0.13 5.72 -11.83
C LYS A 28 -1.16 6.52 -12.03
N LYS A 29 -1.11 7.84 -11.88
CA LYS A 29 -2.22 8.74 -12.16
C LYS A 29 -1.81 9.73 -13.25
N VAL A 30 -2.71 9.96 -14.18
CA VAL A 30 -2.55 10.97 -15.22
C VAL A 30 -2.82 12.35 -14.60
N HIS A 31 -1.90 13.30 -14.81
CA HIS A 31 -2.15 14.68 -14.40
C HIS A 31 -3.34 15.25 -15.19
N PRO A 32 -4.36 15.83 -14.54
CA PRO A 32 -5.62 16.20 -15.19
C PRO A 32 -5.43 17.20 -16.34
N LYS A 33 -4.56 18.20 -16.17
CA LYS A 33 -4.28 19.22 -17.20
C LYS A 33 -3.31 18.74 -18.29
N TYR A 34 -2.11 18.30 -17.88
CA TYR A 34 -1.01 18.03 -18.81
C TYR A 34 -0.96 16.60 -19.34
N LYS A 35 -1.85 15.71 -18.90
CA LYS A 35 -1.90 14.29 -19.27
C LYS A 35 -0.60 13.49 -19.07
N LYS A 36 0.40 14.05 -18.37
CA LYS A 36 1.63 13.37 -17.97
C LYS A 36 1.31 12.28 -16.95
N ILE A 37 1.90 11.10 -17.13
CA ILE A 37 1.79 10.00 -16.17
C ILE A 37 2.68 10.30 -14.96
N ILE A 38 2.07 10.42 -13.78
CA ILE A 38 2.75 10.68 -12.51
C ILE A 38 2.62 9.45 -11.62
N LYS A 39 3.72 9.06 -10.96
CA LYS A 39 3.69 8.06 -9.89
C LYS A 39 3.25 8.73 -8.59
N THR A 40 2.15 8.26 -8.00
CA THR A 40 1.67 8.69 -6.69
C THR A 40 1.71 7.51 -5.73
N TYR A 41 1.83 7.81 -4.44
CA TYR A 41 1.94 6.81 -3.40
C TYR A 41 0.98 7.13 -2.26
N LYS A 42 0.37 6.10 -1.68
CA LYS A 42 -0.44 6.21 -0.47
C LYS A 42 0.00 5.15 0.53
N LYS A 43 0.14 5.56 1.79
CA LYS A 43 0.42 4.66 2.90
C LYS A 43 -0.88 4.03 3.40
N PHE A 44 -0.83 2.74 3.70
CA PHE A 44 -1.90 1.93 4.26
C PHE A 44 -1.37 1.21 5.50
N TYR A 45 -2.24 1.06 6.48
CA TYR A 45 -1.97 0.28 7.68
C TYR A 45 -2.60 -1.09 7.48
N ALA A 46 -1.81 -2.14 7.58
CA ALA A 46 -2.25 -3.51 7.43
C ALA A 46 -2.04 -4.26 8.74
N HIS A 47 -3.06 -4.99 9.17
CA HIS A 47 -2.99 -5.86 10.34
C HIS A 47 -2.18 -7.11 10.00
N ASN A 48 -1.18 -7.43 10.81
CA ASN A 48 -0.31 -8.60 10.67
C ASN A 48 -0.10 -9.24 12.05
N GLU A 49 -0.76 -10.36 12.34
CA GLU A 49 -0.71 -10.96 13.69
C GLU A 49 0.61 -11.67 14.00
N ASN A 50 1.25 -12.24 12.99
CA ASN A 50 2.45 -13.04 13.15
C ASN A 50 3.74 -12.25 12.93
N ASN A 51 3.65 -10.93 12.66
CA ASN A 51 4.78 -10.05 12.31
C ASN A 51 5.73 -10.67 11.25
N GLU A 52 5.17 -11.41 10.30
CA GLU A 52 5.96 -12.12 9.27
C GLU A 52 6.58 -11.16 8.24
N ALA A 53 6.01 -9.97 8.07
CA ALA A 53 6.38 -9.03 7.03
C ALA A 53 7.37 -8.00 7.58
N ARG A 54 8.52 -7.87 6.92
CA ARG A 54 9.62 -6.99 7.35
C ARG A 54 9.71 -5.72 6.50
N GLU A 55 10.47 -4.74 6.96
CA GLU A 55 10.75 -3.53 6.19
C GLU A 55 11.45 -3.89 4.86
N GLY A 56 10.84 -3.53 3.72
CA GLY A 56 11.36 -3.76 2.38
C GLY A 56 10.63 -4.84 1.55
N ASP A 57 9.80 -5.67 2.17
CA ASP A 57 8.94 -6.66 1.48
C ASP A 57 7.71 -6.06 0.80
#